data_AF-A0A4Y7JIS5-F1
#
_entry.id   AF-A0A4Y7JIS5-F1
#
_cell.length_a   1.000
_cell.length_b   1.000
_cell.length_c   1.000
_cell.angle_alpha   90.00
_cell.angle_beta   90.00
_cell.angle_gamma   90.00
#
_symmetry.space_group_name_H-M   'P 1'
#
loop_
_entity.id
_entity.type
_entity.pdbx_description
1 polymer ?
#
loop_
_entity_poly.entity_id
_entity_poly.type
_entity_poly.pdbx_seq_one_letter_code
_entity_poly.pdbx_strand_id
1 'polypeptide(L)'
;MIMQMLDLESTKPRTFVRAVFIQMLSEDEWAFDLLYCVAFVVMDKQWLDKNATYMEFNDVLKSTRAQLERELLLDDVLRIEDMPSYGLLC
;
A
#
# COMPACT_ATOMS: atom_id res chain seq x y z
N MET A 1 -14.05 -1.24 0.77
CA MET A 1 -13.38 -0.68 -0.43
C MET A 1 -11.87 -0.93 -0.39
N ILE A 2 -11.15 -0.55 0.68
CA ILE A 2 -9.70 -0.84 0.80
C ILE A 2 -9.35 -2.28 1.19
N MET A 3 -10.17 -2.95 2.01
CA MET A 3 -9.99 -4.39 2.26
C MET A 3 -10.03 -5.22 0.96
N GLN A 4 -10.74 -4.76 -0.06
CA GLN A 4 -10.73 -5.34 -1.41
C GLN A 4 -9.55 -4.85 -2.27
N MET A 5 -9.08 -3.60 -2.11
CA MET A 5 -7.88 -3.10 -2.80
C MET A 5 -6.59 -3.78 -2.33
N LEU A 6 -6.46 -4.02 -1.02
CA LEU A 6 -5.31 -4.70 -0.39
C LEU A 6 -5.50 -6.21 -0.29
N ASP A 7 -6.65 -6.73 -0.73
CA ASP A 7 -6.94 -8.17 -0.76
C ASP A 7 -6.83 -8.83 0.64
N LEU A 8 -7.23 -8.09 1.68
CA LEU A 8 -7.20 -8.56 3.07
C LEU A 8 -8.26 -9.66 3.33
N GLU A 9 -9.25 -9.78 2.45
CA GLU A 9 -10.25 -10.87 2.45
C GLU A 9 -9.85 -12.07 1.56
N SER A 10 -8.68 -12.03 0.91
CA SER A 10 -8.23 -13.13 0.05
C SER A 10 -8.02 -14.40 0.86
N THR A 11 -8.76 -15.45 0.50
CA THR A 11 -8.51 -16.83 0.97
C THR A 11 -7.28 -17.46 0.31
N LYS A 12 -6.59 -16.71 -0.55
CA LYS A 12 -5.33 -17.12 -1.18
C LYS A 12 -4.21 -17.28 -0.15
N PRO A 13 -3.23 -18.16 -0.42
CA PRO A 13 -2.22 -18.58 0.55
C PRO A 13 -1.51 -17.37 1.16
N ARG A 14 -1.13 -17.48 2.44
CA ARG A 14 -0.35 -16.49 3.20
C ARG A 14 0.73 -15.84 2.31
N THR A 15 0.46 -14.66 1.77
CA THR A 15 1.47 -13.87 1.06
C THR A 15 2.43 -13.30 2.09
N PHE A 16 3.72 -13.29 1.78
CA PHE A 16 4.77 -12.83 2.70
C PHE A 16 4.51 -11.37 3.18
N VAL A 17 3.98 -10.52 2.29
CA VAL A 17 3.53 -9.15 2.60
C VAL A 17 2.54 -9.10 3.76
N ARG A 18 1.58 -10.04 3.81
CA ARG A 18 0.58 -10.09 4.89
C ARG A 18 1.23 -10.39 6.24
N ALA A 19 2.22 -11.26 6.27
CA ALA A 19 2.94 -11.58 7.51
C ALA A 19 3.73 -10.37 8.02
N VAL A 20 4.43 -9.68 7.12
CA VAL A 20 5.17 -8.44 7.42
C VAL A 20 4.23 -7.36 7.96
N PHE A 21 3.10 -7.11 7.28
CA PHE A 21 2.17 -6.09 7.72
C PHE A 21 1.50 -6.43 9.06
N ILE A 22 1.17 -7.70 9.33
CA ILE A 22 0.64 -8.10 10.65
C ILE A 22 1.69 -7.88 11.74
N GLN A 23 2.97 -8.14 11.46
CA GLN A 23 4.04 -7.84 12.41
C GLN A 23 4.11 -6.34 12.71
N MET A 24 4.09 -5.49 11.68
CA MET A 24 4.07 -4.03 11.85
C MET A 24 2.86 -3.57 12.68
N LEU A 25 1.66 -4.10 12.39
CA LEU A 25 0.44 -3.78 13.16
C LEU A 25 0.53 -4.22 14.63
N SER A 26 1.28 -5.29 14.93
CA SER A 26 1.47 -5.73 16.31
C SER A 26 2.40 -4.82 17.11
N GLU A 27 3.25 -4.07 16.41
CA GLU A 27 4.21 -3.13 16.99
C GLU A 27 3.69 -1.69 17.02
N ASP A 28 2.79 -1.33 16.10
CA ASP A 28 2.23 0.01 15.97
C ASP A 28 0.74 -0.02 15.57
N GLU A 29 -0.11 0.51 16.45
CA GLU A 29 -1.55 0.62 16.24
C GLU A 29 -1.92 1.55 15.06
N TRP A 30 -1.05 2.51 14.74
CA TRP A 30 -1.24 3.48 13.65
C TRP A 30 -0.77 2.95 12.30
N ALA A 31 -0.11 1.80 12.24
CA ALA A 31 0.43 1.28 10.98
C ALA A 31 -0.65 1.11 9.89
N PHE A 32 -1.89 0.78 10.26
CA PHE A 32 -3.00 0.73 9.31
C PHE A 32 -3.34 2.12 8.76
N ASP A 33 -3.51 3.11 9.63
CA ASP A 33 -3.90 4.47 9.25
C ASP A 33 -2.80 5.15 8.43
N LEU A 34 -1.53 4.93 8.79
CA LEU A 34 -0.39 5.41 8.02
C LEU A 34 -0.34 4.77 6.63
N LEU A 35 -0.46 3.44 6.53
CA LEU A 35 -0.45 2.75 5.25
C LEU A 35 -1.63 3.17 4.37
N TYR A 36 -2.79 3.43 4.99
CA TYR A 36 -3.95 4.00 4.32
C TYR A 36 -3.62 5.35 3.68
N CYS A 37 -3.02 6.27 4.45
CA CYS A 37 -2.65 7.59 3.94
C CYS A 37 -1.63 7.48 2.79
N VAL A 38 -0.59 6.66 2.97
CA VAL A 38 0.41 6.39 1.94
C VAL A 38 -0.24 5.84 0.67
N ALA A 39 -1.13 4.86 0.79
CA ALA A 39 -1.82 4.27 -0.35
C ALA A 39 -2.62 5.29 -1.16
N PHE A 40 -3.31 6.22 -0.49
CA PHE A 40 -4.05 7.28 -1.17
C PHE A 40 -3.14 8.25 -1.92
N VAL A 41 -2.05 8.68 -1.31
CA VAL A 41 -1.14 9.62 -1.96
C VAL A 41 -0.39 8.96 -3.12
N VAL A 42 -0.01 7.69 -2.99
CA VAL A 42 0.56 6.91 -4.12
C VAL A 42 -0.46 6.78 -5.25
N MET A 43 -1.71 6.46 -4.94
CA MET A 43 -2.77 6.35 -5.94
C MET A 43 -3.00 7.68 -6.67
N ASP A 44 -3.08 8.79 -5.93
CA ASP A 44 -3.25 10.14 -6.49
C ASP A 44 -2.07 10.54 -7.37
N LYS A 45 -0.84 10.31 -6.90
CA LYS A 45 0.37 10.55 -7.69
C LYS A 45 0.38 9.74 -8.99
N GLN A 46 0.08 8.44 -8.92
CA GLN A 46 0.04 7.59 -10.11
C GLN A 46 -1.08 8.01 -11.07
N TRP A 47 -2.22 8.47 -10.54
CA TRP A 47 -3.32 8.99 -11.33
C TRP A 47 -2.87 10.20 -12.15
N LEU A 48 -2.22 11.17 -11.50
CA LEU A 48 -1.73 12.39 -12.12
C LEU A 48 -0.58 12.10 -13.11
N ASP A 49 0.40 11.28 -12.73
CA ASP A 49 1.56 10.94 -13.55
C ASP A 49 1.14 10.21 -14.85
N LYS A 50 0.02 9.47 -14.83
CA LYS A 50 -0.55 8.78 -16.00
C LYS A 50 -1.52 9.65 -16.80
N ASN A 51 -1.89 10.83 -16.29
CA ASN A 51 -3.04 11.60 -16.77
C ASN A 51 -4.30 10.72 -16.90
N ALA A 52 -4.54 9.91 -15.87
CA ALA A 52 -5.51 8.82 -15.92
C ALA A 52 -6.95 9.34 -16.01
N THR A 53 -7.76 8.60 -16.73
CA THR A 53 -9.20 8.77 -16.81
C THR A 53 -9.91 7.77 -15.90
N TYR A 54 -11.21 7.99 -15.69
CA TYR A 54 -12.05 7.05 -14.95
C TYR A 54 -11.95 5.60 -15.46
N MET A 55 -11.76 5.40 -16.76
CA MET A 55 -11.64 4.07 -17.37
C MET A 55 -10.41 3.29 -16.88
N GLU A 56 -9.37 4.00 -16.43
CA GLU A 56 -8.09 3.42 -15.98
C GLU A 56 -8.06 3.22 -14.46
N PHE A 57 -9.15 3.51 -13.74
CA PHE A 57 -9.21 3.43 -12.29
C PHE A 57 -8.72 2.08 -11.75
N ASN A 58 -9.21 0.97 -12.32
CA ASN A 58 -8.78 -0.36 -11.90
C ASN A 58 -7.29 -0.64 -12.13
N ASP A 59 -6.69 -0.02 -13.15
CA ASP A 59 -5.27 -0.22 -13.45
C ASP A 59 -4.39 0.64 -12.56
N VAL A 60 -4.83 1.86 -12.22
CA VAL A 60 -4.19 2.69 -11.18
C VAL A 60 -4.26 1.98 -9.82
N LEU A 61 -5.40 1.36 -9.48
CA LEU A 61 -5.54 0.58 -8.24
C LEU A 61 -4.55 -0.60 -8.18
N LYS A 62 -4.45 -1.40 -9.25
CA LYS A 62 -3.50 -2.53 -9.31
C LYS A 62 -2.05 -2.06 -9.22
N SER A 63 -1.72 -0.97 -9.91
CA SER A 63 -0.38 -0.38 -9.91
C SER A 63 0.00 0.18 -8.53
N THR A 64 -0.95 0.81 -7.83
CA THR A 64 -0.81 1.27 -6.45
C THR A 64 -0.53 0.09 -5.52
N ARG A 65 -1.38 -0.95 -5.58
CA ARG A 65 -1.19 -2.18 -4.78
C ARG A 65 0.18 -2.80 -5.02
N ALA A 66 0.57 -2.98 -6.28
CA ALA A 66 1.85 -3.59 -6.63
C ALA A 66 3.05 -2.75 -6.17
N GLN A 67 2.92 -1.42 -6.09
CA GLN A 67 3.96 -0.58 -5.52
C GLN A 67 4.07 -0.76 -4.00
N LEU A 68 2.96 -0.70 -3.28
CA LEU A 68 2.95 -0.88 -1.83
C LEU A 68 3.45 -2.27 -1.41
N GLU A 69 3.03 -3.32 -2.13
CA GLU A 69 3.51 -4.69 -1.90
C GLU A 69 5.03 -4.81 -2.11
N ARG A 70 5.61 -4.07 -3.06
CA ARG A 70 7.08 -4.05 -3.23
C ARG A 70 7.78 -3.30 -2.12
N GLU A 71 7.26 -2.14 -1.73
CA GLU A 71 7.87 -1.30 -0.69
C GLU A 71 7.83 -1.98 0.68
N LEU A 72 6.72 -2.65 1.02
CA LEU A 72 6.60 -3.43 2.26
C LEU A 72 7.55 -4.64 2.34
N LEU A 73 8.19 -5.02 1.23
CA LEU A 73 9.13 -6.15 1.18
C LEU A 73 10.59 -5.70 1.05
N LEU A 74 10.86 -4.41 1.12
CA LEU A 74 12.22 -3.91 1.16
C LEU A 74 12.86 -4.27 2.51
N ASP A 75 14.11 -4.74 2.47
CA ASP A 75 14.81 -5.24 3.66
C ASP A 75 15.01 -4.16 4.74
N ASP A 76 15.00 -2.88 4.36
CA ASP A 76 15.16 -1.71 5.22
C ASP A 76 13.84 -1.10 5.70
N VAL A 77 12.69 -1.66 5.30
CA VAL A 77 11.36 -1.20 5.73
C VAL A 77 10.88 -2.03 6.91
N LEU A 78 11.05 -1.50 8.12
CA LEU A 78 10.60 -2.14 9.37
C LEU A 78 9.27 -1.54 9.86
N ARG A 79 9.01 -0.28 9.53
CA ARG A 79 7.78 0.46 9.84
C ARG A 79 7.19 1.09 8.58
N ILE A 80 5.95 1.58 8.65
CA ILE A 80 5.32 2.25 7.50
C ILE A 80 6.04 3.56 7.16
N GLU A 81 6.58 4.23 8.17
CA GLU A 81 7.33 5.48 8.05
C GLU A 81 8.66 5.31 7.29
N ASP A 82 9.19 4.09 7.23
CA ASP A 82 10.40 3.75 6.48
C ASP A 82 10.11 3.56 4.98
N MET A 83 8.85 3.41 4.58
CA MET A 83 8.49 3.21 3.18
C MET A 83 8.89 4.43 2.33
N PRO A 84 9.47 4.24 1.13
CA PRO A 84 9.80 5.35 0.24
C PRO A 84 8.62 6.28 -0.05
N SER A 85 7.40 5.73 -0.19
CA SER A 85 6.19 6.51 -0.43
C SER A 85 5.68 7.29 0.79
N TYR A 86 6.17 7.00 2.00
CA TYR A 86 5.82 7.77 3.19
C TYR A 86 6.26 9.24 3.06
N GLY A 87 7.38 9.49 2.37
CA GLY A 87 7.86 10.83 2.08
C GLY A 87 6.89 11.69 1.24
N LEU A 88 5.89 11.07 0.59
CA LEU A 88 4.85 11.81 -0.13
C LEU A 88 3.80 12.44 0.80
N LEU A 89 3.77 12.08 2.07
CA LEU A 89 2.87 12.66 3.07
C LEU A 89 3.35 14.04 3.58
N CYS A 90 4.59 14.45 3.27
CA CYS A 90 5.24 15.67 3.78
C CYS A 90 5.42 16.74 2.71
#